data_AF-A0AA88J3C5-F1
#
_entry.id   AF-A0AA88J3C5-F1
#
_cell.length_a   1.000
_cell.length_b   1.000
_cell.length_c   1.000
_cell.angle_alpha   90.00
_cell.angle_beta   90.00
_cell.angle_gamma   90.00
#
_symmetry.space_group_name_H-M   'P 1'
#
loop_
_entity.id
_entity.type
_entity.pdbx_description
1 polymer ?
#
loop_
_entity_poly.entity_id
_entity_poly.type
_entity_poly.pdbx_seq_one_letter_code
_entity_poly.pdbx_strand_id
1 'polypeptide(L)'
;MEKILERYERYSYAEKQLNSNDPEPNGSLSLEHAKLKARMEVLQKNQKHVMGEDLDSLKLKDLQNLEHQLDVALKHVRLRKVKF
;
A
#
# COMPACT_ATOMS: atom_id res chain seq x y z
N MET A 1 12.22 41.23 1.58
CA MET A 1 11.45 40.07 2.07
C MET A 1 12.26 38.78 1.97
N GLU A 2 12.96 38.57 0.85
CA GLU A 2 13.88 37.41 0.62
C GLU A 2 14.90 37.17 1.75
N LYS A 3 15.58 38.22 2.24
CA LYS A 3 16.55 38.10 3.34
C LYS A 3 15.95 37.62 4.68
N ILE A 4 14.65 37.83 4.87
CA ILE A 4 13.93 37.36 6.08
C ILE A 4 13.56 35.89 5.89
N LEU A 5 13.09 35.53 4.70
CA LEU A 5 12.76 34.15 4.33
C LEU A 5 13.99 33.24 4.37
N GLU A 6 15.12 33.68 3.80
CA GLU A 6 16.38 32.93 3.83
C GLU A 6 16.90 32.72 5.25
N ARG A 7 16.73 33.72 6.12
CA ARG A 7 17.10 33.61 7.53
C ARG A 7 16.20 32.63 8.26
N TYR A 8 14.89 32.67 8.00
CA TYR A 8 13.92 31.74 8.58
C TYR A 8 14.16 30.30 8.11
N GLU A 9 14.49 30.11 6.84
CA GLU A 9 14.81 28.81 6.25
C GLU A 9 16.10 28.22 6.86
N ARG A 10 17.14 29.04 7.03
CA ARG A 10 18.37 28.61 7.72
C ARG A 10 18.13 28.22 9.18
N TYR A 11 17.32 29.00 9.91
CA TYR A 11 16.99 28.67 11.31
C TYR A 11 16.12 27.42 11.42
N SER A 12 15.10 27.27 10.57
CA SER A 12 14.24 26.08 10.53
C SER A 12 15.03 24.82 10.17
N TYR A 13 15.99 24.94 9.25
CA TYR A 13 16.85 23.81 8.87
C TYR A 13 17.81 23.43 10.00
N ALA A 14 18.42 24.41 10.67
CA ALA A 14 19.29 24.17 11.82
C ALA A 14 18.53 23.56 13.02
N GLU A 15 17.29 23.98 13.25
CA GLU A 15 16.40 23.43 14.28
C GLU A 15 16.01 21.97 13.98
N LYS A 16 15.65 21.65 12.73
CA LYS A 16 15.37 20.27 12.30
C LYS A 16 16.58 19.33 12.44
N GLN A 17 17.79 19.83 12.20
CA GLN A 17 19.03 19.06 12.35
C GLN A 17 19.46 18.91 13.82
N LEU A 18 19.02 19.79 14.72
CA LEU A 18 19.21 19.63 16.17
C LEU A 18 18.23 18.59 16.73
N ASN A 19 17.00 18.57 16.24
CA ASN A 19 15.96 17.61 16.64
C ASN A 19 16.16 16.20 16.05
N SER A 20 17.00 16.03 15.03
CA SER A 20 17.29 14.71 14.44
C SER A 20 18.15 13.79 15.31
N ASN A 21 18.65 14.28 16.46
CA ASN A 21 19.31 13.45 17.47
C ASN A 21 18.34 12.78 18.45
N ASP A 22 17.05 13.10 18.38
CA ASP A 22 15.98 12.32 19.03
C ASP A 22 15.45 11.32 17.98
N PRO A 23 15.14 10.05 18.32
CA PRO A 23 14.42 9.17 17.40
C PRO A 23 13.00 9.72 17.22
N GLU A 24 12.85 10.67 16.29
CA GLU A 24 11.59 11.29 15.91
C GLU A 24 10.58 10.17 15.58
N PRO A 25 9.44 10.09 16.29
CA PRO A 25 8.37 9.14 15.93
C PRO A 25 7.79 9.42 14.53
N ASN A 26 8.08 10.58 13.94
CA ASN A 26 7.67 10.95 12.59
C ASN A 26 8.37 10.17 11.47
N GLY A 27 9.65 9.83 11.64
CA GLY A 27 10.38 9.06 10.62
C GLY A 27 9.88 7.62 10.53
N SER A 28 9.60 7.02 11.69
CA SER A 28 9.02 5.68 11.80
C SER A 28 7.55 5.68 11.33
N LEU A 29 6.75 6.68 11.69
CA LEU A 29 5.37 6.80 11.23
C LEU A 29 5.26 6.98 9.71
N SER A 30 6.11 7.82 9.11
CA SER A 30 6.15 8.03 7.65
C SER A 30 6.53 6.75 6.91
N LEU A 31 7.53 6.02 7.41
CA LEU A 31 7.97 4.75 6.83
C LEU A 31 6.88 3.66 6.96
N GLU A 32 6.28 3.52 8.14
CA GLU A 32 5.19 2.56 8.38
C GLU A 32 3.96 2.90 7.52
N HIS A 33 3.64 4.19 7.37
CA HIS A 33 2.58 4.64 6.48
C HIS A 33 2.87 4.30 5.01
N ALA A 34 4.10 4.53 4.53
CA ALA A 34 4.50 4.18 3.16
C ALA A 34 4.40 2.66 2.92
N LYS A 35 4.84 1.85 3.89
CA LYS A 35 4.74 0.39 3.85
C LYS A 35 3.29 -0.08 3.83
N LEU A 36 2.42 0.51 4.67
CA LEU A 36 1.00 0.19 4.69
C LEU A 36 0.33 0.58 3.36
N LYS A 37 0.67 1.74 2.81
CA LYS A 37 0.15 2.20 1.52
C LYS A 37 0.53 1.24 0.39
N ALA A 38 1.78 0.82 0.31
CA ALA A 38 2.23 -0.17 -0.69
C ALA A 38 1.45 -1.49 -0.57
N ARG A 39 1.18 -1.96 0.66
CA ARG A 39 0.35 -3.16 0.89
C ARG A 39 -1.08 -2.96 0.41
N MET A 40 -1.69 -1.80 0.67
CA MET A 40 -3.04 -1.49 0.20
C MET A 40 -3.11 -1.48 -1.33
N GLU A 41 -2.12 -0.88 -2.01
CA GLU A 41 -2.08 -0.83 -3.47
C GLU A 41 -2.02 -2.24 -4.09
N VAL A 42 -1.20 -3.13 -3.51
CA VAL A 42 -1.14 -4.54 -3.94
C VAL A 42 -2.48 -5.25 -3.71
N LEU A 43 -3.11 -5.05 -2.55
CA LEU A 43 -4.41 -5.64 -2.24
C LEU A 43 -5.50 -5.14 -3.19
N GLN A 44 -5.53 -3.84 -3.48
CA GLN A 44 -6.49 -3.26 -4.40
C GLN A 44 -6.30 -3.80 -5.81
N LYS A 45 -5.05 -3.92 -6.28
CA LYS A 45 -4.75 -4.54 -7.58
C LYS A 45 -5.21 -6.00 -7.63
N ASN A 46 -4.95 -6.77 -6.57
CA ASN A 46 -5.40 -8.15 -6.49
C ASN A 46 -6.93 -8.26 -6.49
N GLN A 47 -7.63 -7.36 -5.78
CA GLN A 47 -9.08 -7.32 -5.78
C GLN A 47 -9.63 -7.08 -7.19
N LYS A 48 -9.06 -6.13 -7.92
CA LYS A 48 -9.43 -5.88 -9.33
C LYS A 48 -9.29 -7.12 -10.19
N HIS A 49 -8.16 -7.83 -10.10
CA HIS A 49 -7.97 -9.08 -10.84
C HIS A 49 -9.05 -10.11 -10.51
N VAL A 50 -9.34 -10.31 -9.22
CA VAL A 50 -10.39 -11.24 -8.75
C VAL A 50 -11.79 -10.83 -9.26
N MET A 51 -12.03 -9.53 -9.45
CA MET A 51 -13.26 -8.98 -10.03
C MET A 51 -13.29 -9.04 -11.56
N GLY A 52 -12.23 -9.52 -12.21
CA GLY A 52 -12.11 -9.61 -13.67
C GLY A 52 -11.62 -8.33 -14.35
N GLU A 53 -11.05 -7.39 -13.60
CA GLU A 53 -10.49 -6.13 -14.10
C GLU A 53 -8.96 -6.19 -14.23
N ASP A 54 -8.37 -5.33 -15.08
CA ASP A 54 -6.91 -5.16 -15.27
C ASP A 54 -6.13 -6.47 -15.59
N LEU A 55 -6.81 -7.43 -16.23
CA LEU A 55 -6.28 -8.77 -16.54
C LEU A 55 -5.20 -8.79 -17.62
N ASP A 56 -5.12 -7.77 -18.47
CA ASP A 56 -4.12 -7.66 -19.55
C ASP A 56 -2.69 -7.64 -19.03
N SER A 57 -2.51 -7.27 -17.75
CA SER A 57 -1.20 -7.26 -17.08
C SER A 57 -0.75 -8.62 -16.56
N LEU A 58 -1.61 -9.64 -16.60
CA LEU A 58 -1.35 -10.99 -16.09
C LEU A 58 -0.87 -11.92 -17.21
N LYS A 59 0.06 -12.81 -16.88
CA LYS A 59 0.48 -13.87 -17.80
C LYS A 59 -0.57 -14.99 -17.82
N LEU A 60 -0.56 -15.80 -18.89
CA LEU A 60 -1.47 -16.94 -19.03
C LEU A 60 -1.48 -17.86 -17.79
N LYS A 61 -0.30 -18.15 -17.23
CA LYS A 61 -0.18 -18.98 -16.01
C LYS A 61 -0.85 -18.32 -14.80
N ASP A 62 -0.73 -17.01 -14.67
CA ASP A 62 -1.32 -16.27 -13.55
C ASP A 62 -2.85 -16.19 -13.69
N LEU A 63 -3.35 -16.06 -14.93
CA LEU A 63 -4.78 -16.14 -15.23
C LEU A 63 -5.37 -17.52 -14.91
N GLN A 64 -4.69 -18.61 -15.30
CA GLN A 64 -5.11 -19.97 -14.97
C GLN A 64 -5.14 -20.20 -13.45
N ASN A 65 -4.14 -19.69 -12.74
CA ASN A 65 -4.10 -19.76 -11.28
C ASN A 65 -5.24 -18.97 -10.64
N LEU A 66 -5.57 -17.80 -11.17
CA LEU A 66 -6.66 -16.95 -10.70
C LEU A 66 -8.02 -17.63 -10.91
N GLU A 67 -8.25 -18.20 -12.10
CA GLU A 67 -9.46 -18.96 -12.42
C GLU A 67 -9.63 -20.15 -11.48
N HIS A 68 -8.56 -20.93 -11.26
CA HIS A 68 -8.60 -22.07 -10.35
C HIS A 68 -8.95 -21.65 -8.91
N GLN A 69 -8.34 -20.56 -8.42
CA GLN A 69 -8.64 -20.02 -7.09
C GLN A 69 -10.11 -19.58 -6.95
N LEU A 70 -10.66 -18.93 -7.97
CA LEU A 70 -12.06 -18.51 -8.00
C LEU A 70 -13.03 -19.69 -7.99
N ASP A 71 -12.78 -20.73 -8.79
CA ASP A 71 -13.60 -21.94 -8.81
C ASP A 71 -13.60 -22.66 -7.45
N VAL A 72 -12.41 -22.83 -6.85
CA VAL A 72 -12.27 -23.44 -5.52
C VAL A 72 -12.99 -22.61 -4.46
N ALA A 73 -12.82 -21.28 -4.46
CA ALA A 73 -13.50 -20.41 -3.50
C ALA A 73 -15.02 -20.46 -3.66
N LEU A 74 -15.53 -20.44 -4.89
CA LEU A 74 -16.96 -20.53 -5.18
C LEU A 74 -17.55 -21.85 -4.70
N LYS A 75 -16.86 -22.98 -4.95
CA LYS A 75 -17.26 -24.30 -4.43
C LYS A 75 -17.36 -24.28 -2.91
N HIS A 76 -16.37 -23.72 -2.21
CA HIS A 76 -16.40 -23.61 -0.75
C HIS A 76 -17.58 -22.76 -0.24
N VAL A 77 -17.84 -21.61 -0.85
CA VAL A 77 -18.97 -20.74 -0.48
C VAL A 77 -20.30 -21.47 -0.69
N ARG A 78 -20.47 -22.17 -1.82
CA ARG A 78 -21.67 -22.96 -2.11
C ARG A 78 -21.85 -24.11 -1.11
N LEU A 79 -20.79 -24.86 -0.83
CA LEU A 79 -20.82 -25.94 0.17
C LEU A 79 -21.20 -25.43 1.55
N ARG A 80 -20.68 -24.26 1.96
CA ARG A 80 -21.06 -23.63 3.23
C ARG A 80 -22.53 -23.25 3.22
N LYS A 81 -23.04 -22.66 2.14
CA LYS A 81 -24.45 -22.29 1.99
C LYS A 81 -25.41 -23.49 2.00
N VAL A 82 -25.02 -24.64 1.46
CA VAL A 82 -25.85 -25.86 1.44
C VAL A 82 -25.88 -26.58 2.80
N LYS A 83 -24.92 -26.30 3.68
CA LYS A 83 -24.84 -26.87 5.05
C LYS A 83 -25.65 -26.08 6.09
N PHE A 84 -26.32 -24.99 5.69
CA PHE A 84 -27.28 -24.23 6.49
C PHE A 84 -28.66 -24.34 5.84
#